data_AF-A0A9E3DZ30-F1
#
_entry.id   AF-A0A9E3DZ30-F1
#
_cell.length_a   1.000
_cell.length_b   1.000
_cell.length_c   1.000
_cell.angle_alpha   90.00
_cell.angle_beta   90.00
_cell.angle_gamma   90.00
#
_symmetry.space_group_name_H-M   'P 1'
#
loop_
_entity.id
_entity.type
_entity.pdbx_description
1 polymer ?
#
loop_
_entity_poly.entity_id
_entity_poly.type
_entity_poly.pdbx_seq_one_letter_code
_entity_poly.pdbx_strand_id
1 'polypeptide(L)'
;MSSGAADFEALLKEALTPVDPPADLARRLELTLVNLTELAQEELDSWELSTMRDPRNWVRPAAAAVIGASAGTALVVLRVRARHRARKQQSRNPLELAQRTARDIAVEVRRILPAR
;
A
#
# COMPACT_ATOMS: atom_id res chain seq x y z
N MET A 1 32.13 -30.53 -5.08
CA MET A 1 31.37 -29.34 -5.55
C MET A 1 30.47 -28.71 -4.47
N SER A 2 30.22 -29.36 -3.32
CA SER A 2 29.30 -28.86 -2.27
C SER A 2 29.87 -27.73 -1.38
N SER A 3 31.19 -27.59 -1.27
CA SER A 3 31.81 -26.59 -0.38
C SER A 3 31.56 -25.15 -0.83
N GLY A 4 31.65 -24.87 -2.14
CA GLY A 4 31.46 -23.52 -2.67
C GLY A 4 30.03 -22.97 -2.51
N ALA A 5 29.01 -23.83 -2.45
CA ALA A 5 27.63 -23.41 -2.20
C ALA A 5 27.42 -23.01 -0.72
N ALA A 6 28.05 -23.72 0.21
CA ALA A 6 28.00 -23.39 1.64
C ALA A 6 28.75 -22.08 1.93
N ASP A 7 29.89 -21.85 1.30
CA ASP A 7 30.65 -20.60 1.41
C ASP A 7 29.87 -19.42 0.82
N PHE A 8 29.18 -19.62 -0.31
CA PHE A 8 28.34 -18.60 -0.93
C PHE A 8 27.12 -18.24 -0.07
N GLU A 9 26.45 -19.21 0.54
CA GLU A 9 25.32 -18.96 1.45
C GLU A 9 25.76 -18.19 2.70
N ALA A 10 26.95 -18.50 3.23
CA ALA A 10 27.53 -17.77 4.36
C ALA A 10 27.77 -16.29 4.00
N LEU A 11 28.38 -16.04 2.84
CA LEU A 11 28.58 -14.68 2.32
C LEU A 11 27.25 -13.96 2.07
N LEU A 12 26.23 -14.66 1.57
CA LEU A 12 24.92 -14.06 1.32
C LEU A 12 24.22 -13.69 2.63
N LYS A 13 24.31 -14.52 3.68
CA LYS A 13 23.77 -14.21 5.01
C LYS A 13 24.47 -13.03 5.65
N GLU A 14 25.78 -12.92 5.47
CA GLU A 14 26.56 -11.77 5.94
C GLU A 14 26.17 -10.50 5.19
N ALA A 15 26.07 -10.56 3.86
CA ALA A 15 25.67 -9.44 3.01
C ALA A 15 24.22 -9.00 3.24
N LEU A 16 23.34 -9.92 3.66
CA LEU A 16 21.94 -9.67 3.97
C LEU A 16 21.68 -9.49 5.47
N THR A 17 22.73 -9.20 6.26
CA THR A 17 22.54 -8.83 7.67
C THR A 17 21.59 -7.63 7.77
N PRO A 18 20.62 -7.64 8.71
CA PRO A 18 19.66 -6.55 8.82
C PRO A 18 20.36 -5.22 9.05
N VAL A 19 20.25 -4.31 8.09
CA VAL A 19 20.74 -2.93 8.23
C VAL A 19 19.64 -2.08 8.85
N ASP A 20 20.01 -1.23 9.80
CA ASP A 20 19.07 -0.27 10.37
C ASP A 20 18.65 0.75 9.30
N PRO A 21 17.33 0.91 9.04
CA PRO A 21 16.87 1.85 8.04
C PRO A 21 17.13 3.30 8.50
N PRO A 22 17.38 4.23 7.55
CA PRO A 22 17.49 5.66 7.87
C PRO A 22 16.27 6.18 8.63
N ALA A 23 16.49 7.10 9.57
CA ALA A 23 15.44 7.64 10.45
C ALA A 23 14.28 8.31 9.68
N ASP A 24 14.54 8.80 8.46
CA ASP A 24 13.59 9.48 7.61
C ASP A 24 12.93 8.58 6.55
N LEU A 25 13.34 7.31 6.43
CA LEU A 25 12.87 6.40 5.38
C LEU A 25 11.33 6.27 5.39
N ALA A 26 10.74 6.10 6.57
CA ALA A 26 9.29 5.97 6.69
C ALA A 26 8.54 7.22 6.21
N ARG A 27 9.06 8.40 6.54
CA ARG A 27 8.49 9.69 6.10
C ARG A 27 8.62 9.85 4.58
N ARG A 28 9.78 9.52 4.02
CA ARG A 28 10.02 9.56 2.57
C ARG A 28 9.09 8.61 1.82
N LEU A 29 8.95 7.39 2.32
CA LEU A 29 8.05 6.39 1.74
C LEU A 29 6.59 6.84 1.79
N GLU A 30 6.14 7.43 2.91
CA GLU A 30 4.80 8.00 2.99
C GLU A 30 4.57 9.07 1.93
N LEU A 31 5.50 10.02 1.79
CA LEU A 31 5.42 11.08 0.77
C LEU A 31 5.38 10.51 -0.65
N THR A 32 6.23 9.53 -0.96
CA THR A 32 6.24 8.88 -2.27
C THR A 32 4.91 8.19 -2.56
N LEU A 33 4.36 7.47 -1.59
CA LEU A 33 3.10 6.76 -1.81
C LEU A 33 1.92 7.75 -1.96
N VAL A 34 1.91 8.87 -1.23
CA VAL A 34 0.90 9.94 -1.43
C VAL A 34 0.99 10.50 -2.85
N ASN A 35 2.20 10.83 -3.30
CA ASN A 35 2.42 11.34 -4.65
C ASN A 35 1.97 10.33 -5.72
N LEU A 36 2.27 9.04 -5.54
CA LEU A 36 1.81 7.99 -6.47
C LEU A 36 0.29 7.85 -6.49
N THR A 37 -0.38 7.99 -5.36
CA THR A 37 -1.85 7.98 -5.34
C THR A 37 -2.43 9.18 -6.06
N GLU A 38 -1.88 10.38 -5.87
CA GLU A 38 -2.35 11.61 -6.52
C GLU A 38 -2.16 11.52 -8.04
N LEU A 39 -0.98 11.12 -8.52
CA LEU A 39 -0.71 10.93 -9.95
C LEU A 39 -1.64 9.87 -10.58
N ALA A 40 -1.92 8.80 -9.86
CA ALA A 40 -2.86 7.77 -10.32
C ALA A 40 -4.29 8.32 -10.42
N GLN A 41 -4.71 9.16 -9.47
CA GLN A 41 -6.03 9.80 -9.48
C GLN A 41 -6.14 10.78 -10.65
N GLU A 42 -5.16 11.64 -10.86
CA GLU A 42 -5.12 12.56 -12.00
C GLU A 42 -5.26 11.82 -13.33
N GLU A 43 -4.55 10.69 -13.49
CA GLU A 43 -4.66 9.87 -14.69
C GLU A 43 -6.07 9.29 -14.87
N LEU A 44 -6.67 8.76 -13.81
CA LEU A 44 -8.02 8.18 -13.86
C LEU A 44 -9.10 9.25 -14.11
N ASP A 45 -8.95 10.43 -13.52
CA ASP A 45 -9.87 11.55 -13.71
C ASP A 45 -9.78 12.11 -15.14
N SER A 46 -8.57 12.09 -15.73
CA SER A 46 -8.36 12.46 -17.13
C SER A 46 -8.91 11.43 -18.13
N TRP A 47 -9.21 10.20 -17.67
CA TRP A 47 -9.68 9.13 -18.53
C TRP A 47 -11.19 9.25 -18.81
N GLU A 48 -11.55 9.62 -20.03
CA GLU A 48 -12.95 9.77 -20.44
C GLU A 48 -13.65 8.42 -20.72
N LEU A 49 -14.95 8.36 -20.41
CA LEU A 49 -15.82 7.19 -20.66
C LEU A 49 -15.92 6.80 -22.15
N SER A 50 -15.77 7.75 -23.07
CA SER A 50 -15.77 7.53 -24.53
C SER A 50 -14.63 6.59 -24.98
N THR A 51 -13.50 6.64 -24.27
CA THR A 51 -12.29 5.84 -24.50
C THR A 51 -12.42 4.38 -24.03
N MET A 52 -13.46 4.02 -23.28
CA MET A 52 -13.69 2.64 -22.82
C MET A 52 -13.96 1.67 -23.97
N ARG A 53 -14.33 2.15 -25.16
CA ARG A 53 -14.70 1.27 -26.28
C ARG A 53 -13.50 0.55 -26.92
N ASP A 54 -12.29 1.09 -26.81
CA ASP A 54 -11.08 0.45 -27.33
C ASP A 54 -10.21 -0.08 -26.18
N PRO A 55 -10.07 -1.41 -26.03
CA PRO A 55 -9.28 -2.02 -24.95
C PRO A 55 -7.79 -1.69 -25.03
N ARG A 56 -7.27 -1.27 -26.19
CA ARG A 56 -5.85 -0.88 -26.32
C ARG A 56 -5.54 0.42 -25.61
N ASN A 57 -6.54 1.29 -25.45
CA ASN A 57 -6.39 2.56 -24.74
C ASN A 57 -6.49 2.41 -23.22
N TRP A 58 -6.72 1.19 -22.71
CA TRP A 58 -6.88 0.95 -21.28
C TRP A 58 -5.56 0.79 -20.54
N VAL A 59 -4.44 0.60 -21.23
CA VAL A 59 -3.16 0.25 -20.60
C VAL A 59 -2.76 1.29 -19.53
N ARG A 60 -2.84 2.56 -19.89
CA ARG A 60 -2.46 3.68 -19.01
C ARG A 60 -3.40 3.85 -17.80
N PRO A 61 -4.74 3.91 -17.97
CA PRO A 61 -5.65 3.99 -16.83
C PRO A 61 -5.69 2.69 -15.99
N ALA A 62 -5.51 1.52 -16.59
CA ALA A 62 -5.38 0.27 -15.85
C ALA A 62 -4.12 0.27 -14.97
N ALA A 63 -2.98 0.74 -15.50
CA ALA A 63 -1.77 0.92 -14.73
C ALA A 63 -1.99 1.93 -13.59
N ALA A 64 -2.63 3.06 -13.85
CA ALA A 64 -2.99 4.04 -12.83
C ALA A 64 -3.87 3.44 -11.73
N ALA A 65 -4.91 2.68 -12.08
CA ALA A 65 -5.76 2.00 -11.10
C ALA A 65 -4.96 1.04 -10.19
N VAL A 66 -4.07 0.24 -10.77
CA VAL A 66 -3.21 -0.68 -10.01
C VAL A 66 -2.24 0.08 -9.11
N ILE A 67 -1.58 1.12 -9.63
CA ILE A 67 -0.65 1.96 -8.86
C ILE A 67 -1.37 2.66 -7.72
N GLY A 68 -2.51 3.30 -7.99
CA GLY A 68 -3.30 4.00 -6.98
C GLY A 68 -3.81 3.05 -5.88
N ALA A 69 -4.35 1.90 -6.25
CA ALA A 69 -4.85 0.91 -5.28
C ALA A 69 -3.71 0.34 -4.41
N SER A 70 -2.58 0.00 -5.02
CA SER A 70 -1.42 -0.53 -4.30
C SER A 70 -0.77 0.51 -3.39
N ALA A 71 -0.55 1.73 -3.88
CA ALA A 71 0.03 2.82 -3.11
C ALA A 71 -0.88 3.24 -1.94
N GLY A 72 -2.19 3.35 -2.17
CA GLY A 72 -3.17 3.64 -1.14
C GLY A 72 -3.20 2.56 -0.04
N THR A 73 -3.18 1.28 -0.44
CA THR A 73 -3.12 0.17 0.52
C THR A 73 -1.82 0.20 1.33
N ALA A 74 -0.68 0.43 0.67
CA ALA A 74 0.61 0.54 1.34
C ALA A 74 0.65 1.70 2.33
N LEU A 75 0.04 2.85 2.01
CA LEU A 75 -0.10 3.99 2.93
C LEU A 75 -0.88 3.62 4.18
N VAL A 76 -2.01 2.91 4.04
CA VAL A 76 -2.81 2.46 5.18
C VAL A 76 -1.97 1.56 6.08
N VAL A 77 -1.26 0.58 5.50
CA VAL A 77 -0.38 -0.33 6.25
C VAL A 77 0.74 0.45 6.95
N LEU A 78 1.38 1.39 6.27
CA LEU A 78 2.47 2.20 6.82
C LEU A 78 1.99 3.04 8.01
N ARG A 79 0.82 3.70 7.89
CA ARG A 79 0.21 4.50 8.97
C ARG A 79 -0.23 3.64 10.15
N VAL A 80 -0.81 2.47 9.89
CA VAL A 80 -1.18 1.51 10.94
C VAL A 80 0.08 1.07 11.70
N ARG A 81 1.15 0.71 10.99
CA ARG A 81 2.42 0.29 11.60
C ARG A 81 3.10 1.41 12.40
N ALA A 82 3.14 2.63 11.86
CA ALA A 82 3.68 3.81 12.55
C ALA A 82 2.92 4.09 13.86
N ARG A 83 1.58 4.03 13.80
CA ARG A 83 0.73 4.18 14.98
C ARG A 83 0.90 3.05 15.98
N HIS A 84 1.11 1.80 15.56
CA HIS A 84 1.41 0.70 16.46
C HIS A 84 2.75 0.88 17.19
N ARG A 85 3.79 1.38 16.50
CA ARG A 85 5.07 1.71 17.15
C ARG A 85 4.91 2.83 18.18
N ALA A 86 4.19 3.90 17.84
CA ALA A 86 3.88 4.98 18.79
C ALA A 86 3.02 4.49 19.97
N ARG A 87 2.10 3.55 19.76
CA ARG A 87 1.21 2.99 20.81
C ARG A 87 1.86 1.94 21.68
N LYS A 88 2.91 1.24 21.23
CA LYS A 88 3.74 0.43 22.14
C LYS A 88 4.39 1.29 23.24
N GLN A 89 4.51 2.61 23.02
CA GLN A 89 4.96 3.56 24.02
C GLN A 89 3.79 4.17 24.84
N GLN A 90 2.53 4.03 24.40
CA GLN A 90 1.36 4.66 25.03
C GLN A 90 0.10 3.78 24.86
N SER A 91 -0.22 2.97 25.87
CA SER A 91 -1.33 2.01 25.84
C SER A 91 -2.73 2.67 25.81
N ARG A 92 -3.47 2.52 24.70
CA ARG A 92 -4.95 2.34 24.59
C ARG A 92 -5.35 2.11 23.12
N ASN A 93 -6.25 1.16 22.89
CA ASN A 93 -6.40 0.40 21.63
C ASN A 93 -7.37 1.06 20.62
N PRO A 94 -6.92 1.50 19.42
CA PRO A 94 -7.75 2.15 18.40
C PRO A 94 -8.25 1.20 17.31
N LEU A 95 -7.74 -0.04 17.29
CA LEU A 95 -8.07 -1.01 16.27
C LEU A 95 -9.54 -1.34 16.36
N GLU A 96 -10.11 -1.38 17.57
CA GLU A 96 -11.54 -1.47 17.77
C GLU A 96 -12.30 -0.28 17.18
N LEU A 97 -11.75 0.93 17.20
CA LEU A 97 -12.40 2.11 16.64
C LEU A 97 -12.38 2.08 15.12
N ALA A 98 -11.21 1.81 14.52
CA ALA A 98 -11.07 1.68 13.07
C ALA A 98 -11.83 0.46 12.52
N GLN A 99 -11.85 -0.65 13.26
CA GLN A 99 -12.63 -1.83 12.93
C GLN A 99 -14.13 -1.55 13.02
N ARG A 100 -14.59 -0.76 14.00
CA ARG A 100 -15.99 -0.30 14.06
C ARG A 100 -16.31 0.59 12.87
N THR A 101 -15.49 1.60 12.56
CA THR A 101 -15.74 2.49 11.42
C THR A 101 -15.71 1.76 10.08
N ALA A 102 -14.77 0.84 9.88
CA ALA A 102 -14.71 0.03 8.66
C ALA A 102 -15.90 -0.92 8.54
N ARG A 103 -16.38 -1.48 9.67
CA ARG A 103 -17.57 -2.34 9.69
C ARG A 103 -18.84 -1.54 9.40
N ASP A 104 -18.94 -0.32 9.91
CA ASP A 104 -20.07 0.58 9.65
C ASP A 104 -20.12 1.00 8.18
N ILE A 105 -18.98 1.33 7.57
CA ILE A 105 -18.88 1.64 6.14
C ILE A 105 -19.23 0.42 5.28
N ALA A 106 -18.74 -0.78 5.64
CA ALA A 106 -19.03 -2.00 4.91
C ALA A 106 -20.51 -2.40 4.96
N VAL A 107 -21.17 -2.17 6.11
CA VAL A 107 -22.62 -2.39 6.26
C VAL A 107 -23.41 -1.40 5.41
N GLU A 108 -22.99 -0.13 5.36
CA GLU A 108 -23.67 0.89 4.56
C GLU A 108 -23.49 0.67 3.05
N VAL A 109 -22.29 0.28 2.61
CA VAL A 109 -22.03 -0.10 1.21
C VAL A 109 -22.88 -1.30 0.80
N ARG A 110 -23.03 -2.30 1.68
CA ARG A 110 -23.90 -3.46 1.43
C ARG A 110 -25.38 -3.09 1.36
N ARG A 111 -25.79 -2.02 2.06
CA ARG A 111 -27.16 -1.52 2.04
C ARG A 111 -27.48 -0.73 0.77
N ILE A 112 -26.47 -0.06 0.20
CA ILE A 112 -26.60 0.80 -0.98
C ILE A 112 -26.46 0.01 -2.30
N LEU A 113 -25.84 -1.18 -2.28
CA LEU A 113 -25.82 -2.09 -3.43
C LEU A 113 -27.16 -2.85 -3.52
N PRO A 114 -28.06 -2.54 -4.48
CA PRO A 114 -29.24 -3.35 -4.72
C PRO A 114 -28.81 -4.74 -5.17
N ALA A 115 -29.32 -5.77 -4.48
CA ALA A 115 -29.22 -7.15 -4.95
C ALA A 115 -29.82 -7.21 -6.36
N ARG A 116 -29.00 -7.54 -7.36
CA ARG A 116 -29.48 -8.05 -8.65
C ARG A 116 -30.01 -9.46 -8.47
#